data_AF-P55773-F1
#
_entry.id   AF-P55773-F1
#
_cell.length_a   1.000
_cell.length_b   1.000
_cell.length_c   1.000
_cell.angle_alpha   90.00
_cell.angle_beta   90.00
_cell.angle_gamma   90.00
#
_symmetry.space_group_name_H-M   'P 1'
#
loop_
_entity.id
_entity.type
_entity.pdbx_description
1 polymer ?
#
loop_
_entity_poly.entity_id
_entity_poly.type
_entity_poly.pdbx_seq_one_letter_code
_entity_poly.pdbx_strand_id
1 'polypeptide(L)'
;MKVSVAALSCLMLVTALGSQARVTKDAETEFMMSKLPLENPVLLDRFHATSADCCISYTPRSIPCSLLESYFETNSECSKPGVIFLTKKGRRFCANPSDKQVQVCMRMLKLDTRIKTRKN
;
A
#
# COMPACT_ATOMS: atom_id res chain seq x y z
N MET A 1 17.20 -44.34 36.02
CA MET A 1 17.64 -43.20 35.18
C MET A 1 16.79 -41.99 35.57
N LYS A 2 17.40 -40.90 36.05
CA LYS A 2 16.69 -39.69 36.52
C LYS A 2 16.64 -38.72 35.34
N VAL A 3 15.50 -38.63 34.65
CA VAL A 3 15.30 -37.63 33.60
C VAL A 3 15.17 -36.25 34.26
N SER A 4 15.93 -35.27 33.78
CA SER A 4 15.93 -33.91 34.34
C SER A 4 14.59 -33.22 34.04
N VAL A 5 13.92 -32.73 35.09
CA VAL A 5 12.64 -31.98 35.01
C VAL A 5 12.72 -30.81 34.02
N ALA A 6 13.90 -30.21 33.87
CA ALA A 6 14.13 -29.12 32.91
C ALA A 6 13.91 -29.55 31.44
N ALA A 7 14.21 -30.80 31.08
CA ALA A 7 14.06 -31.28 29.71
C ALA A 7 12.58 -31.50 29.32
N LEU A 8 11.73 -31.93 30.27
CA LEU A 8 10.29 -32.04 30.03
C LEU A 8 9.63 -30.67 29.82
N SER A 9 10.10 -29.63 30.52
CA SER A 9 9.56 -28.27 30.36
C SER A 9 9.73 -27.74 28.93
N CYS A 10 10.86 -28.03 28.27
CA CYS A 10 11.10 -27.62 26.89
C CYS A 10 10.15 -28.30 25.89
N LEU A 11 9.75 -29.55 26.10
CA LEU A 11 8.89 -30.29 25.18
C LEU A 11 7.43 -29.79 25.19
N MET A 12 6.94 -29.30 26.33
CA MET A 12 5.55 -28.82 26.44
C MET A 12 5.30 -27.48 25.75
N LEU A 13 6.34 -26.67 25.49
CA LEU A 13 6.16 -25.39 24.81
C LEU A 13 5.89 -25.52 23.30
N VAL A 14 6.22 -26.67 22.69
CA VAL A 14 6.08 -26.88 21.24
C VAL A 14 4.62 -27.14 20.84
N THR A 15 3.78 -27.67 21.73
CA THR A 15 2.39 -28.02 21.40
C THR A 15 1.42 -26.84 21.43
N ALA A 16 1.77 -25.71 22.06
CA ALA A 16 0.86 -24.58 22.20
C ALA A 16 0.66 -23.75 20.92
N LEU A 17 1.54 -23.85 19.92
CA LEU A 17 1.45 -23.08 18.67
C LEU A 17 0.93 -23.88 17.46
N GLY A 18 0.49 -25.14 17.65
CA GLY A 18 -0.05 -25.98 16.58
C GLY A 18 -1.46 -25.57 16.13
N SER A 19 -1.53 -24.91 14.97
CA SER A 19 -2.65 -24.95 14.00
C SER A 19 -4.06 -24.52 14.45
N GLN A 20 -4.29 -23.20 14.59
CA GLN A 20 -5.65 -22.65 14.40
C GLN A 20 -5.85 -22.24 12.93
N ALA A 21 -6.01 -23.23 12.04
CA ALA A 21 -6.60 -23.00 10.72
C ALA A 21 -8.12 -22.98 10.88
N ARG A 22 -8.70 -21.81 11.18
CA ARG A 22 -10.16 -21.62 11.16
C ARG A 22 -10.57 -21.41 9.70
N VAL A 23 -11.08 -22.47 9.07
CA VAL A 23 -11.78 -22.38 7.79
C VAL A 23 -13.16 -21.79 8.08
N THR A 24 -13.30 -20.47 7.99
CA THR A 24 -14.61 -19.82 7.93
C THR A 24 -15.21 -20.15 6.57
N LYS A 25 -16.24 -21.01 6.61
CA LYS A 25 -17.25 -21.12 5.55
C LYS A 25 -18.10 -19.84 5.55
N ASP A 26 -19.01 -19.77 4.59
CA ASP A 26 -20.08 -18.78 4.44
C ASP A 26 -19.79 -17.72 3.38
N ALA A 27 -19.74 -18.21 2.14
CA ALA A 27 -20.39 -17.54 1.03
C ALA A 27 -21.88 -17.91 1.05
N GLU A 28 -22.70 -16.97 0.54
CA GLU A 28 -24.16 -17.00 0.36
C GLU A 28 -24.97 -16.47 1.56
N THR A 29 -25.85 -15.47 1.47
CA THR A 29 -26.42 -14.71 0.33
C THR A 29 -27.26 -13.54 0.88
N GLU A 30 -27.10 -12.37 0.25
CA GLU A 30 -28.07 -11.27 0.06
C GLU A 30 -28.90 -10.76 1.26
N PHE A 31 -28.39 -9.73 1.96
CA PHE A 31 -29.26 -8.74 2.62
C PHE A 31 -29.27 -7.48 1.75
N MET A 32 -30.38 -7.30 1.03
CA MET A 32 -30.68 -6.20 0.12
C MET A 32 -30.48 -4.83 0.80
N MET A 33 -29.39 -4.14 0.50
CA MET A 33 -29.29 -2.70 0.72
C MET A 33 -28.88 -2.00 -0.57
N SER A 34 -29.94 -1.57 -1.28
CA SER A 34 -30.02 -0.32 -2.04
C SER A 34 -28.94 -0.03 -3.09
N LYS A 35 -29.29 -0.41 -4.33
CA LYS A 35 -28.97 0.34 -5.56
C LYS A 35 -29.07 1.86 -5.32
N LEU A 36 -27.94 2.54 -5.22
CA LEU A 36 -27.83 3.88 -5.81
C LEU A 36 -27.38 3.68 -7.26
N PRO A 37 -28.11 4.19 -8.28
CA PRO A 37 -27.65 4.15 -9.66
C PRO A 37 -26.48 5.13 -9.81
N LEU A 38 -25.25 4.66 -9.58
CA LEU A 38 -24.07 5.33 -10.11
C LEU A 38 -23.75 4.63 -11.44
N GLU A 39 -24.10 5.32 -12.51
CA GLU A 39 -23.94 4.86 -13.88
C GLU A 39 -22.46 4.54 -14.17
N ASN A 40 -22.23 3.32 -14.68
CA ASN A 40 -20.98 2.70 -15.18
C ASN A 40 -20.15 1.80 -14.22
N PRO A 41 -20.56 0.54 -14.02
CA PRO A 41 -19.75 -0.52 -13.39
C PRO A 41 -18.92 -1.34 -14.40
N VAL A 42 -18.08 -0.70 -15.23
CA VAL A 42 -17.18 -1.41 -16.17
C VAL A 42 -15.72 -1.32 -15.73
N LEU A 43 -15.40 -1.65 -14.47
CA LEU A 43 -14.00 -1.76 -14.03
C LEU A 43 -13.76 -2.82 -12.94
N LEU A 44 -14.43 -3.96 -13.03
CA LEU A 44 -14.08 -5.11 -12.21
C LEU A 44 -14.01 -6.38 -13.05
N ASP A 45 -13.04 -6.47 -13.96
CA ASP A 45 -12.29 -7.70 -14.24
C ASP A 45 -11.21 -7.50 -15.33
N ARG A 46 -10.05 -6.93 -14.99
CA ARG A 46 -8.83 -7.21 -15.77
C ARG A 46 -7.67 -7.51 -14.83
N PHE A 47 -7.76 -8.71 -14.28
CA PHE A 47 -6.70 -9.45 -13.64
C PHE A 47 -5.45 -9.55 -14.56
N HIS A 48 -4.27 -9.34 -13.96
CA HIS A 48 -2.93 -9.79 -14.40
C HIS A 48 -2.21 -9.07 -15.56
N ALA A 49 -2.53 -7.81 -15.85
CA ALA A 49 -1.48 -6.93 -16.37
C ALA A 49 -0.60 -6.53 -15.18
N THR A 50 0.72 -6.52 -15.32
CA THR A 50 1.62 -5.82 -14.38
C THR A 50 1.10 -4.39 -14.27
N SER A 51 0.24 -4.14 -13.29
CA SER A 51 -0.57 -2.94 -13.28
C SER A 51 0.40 -1.80 -13.06
N ALA A 52 0.70 -1.05 -14.12
CA ALA A 52 1.31 0.25 -13.93
C ALA A 52 0.43 0.96 -12.90
N ASP A 53 1.04 1.40 -11.79
CA ASP A 53 0.31 2.08 -10.73
C ASP A 53 -0.22 3.40 -11.32
N CYS A 54 -1.41 3.37 -11.92
CA CYS A 54 -2.05 4.53 -12.53
C CYS A 54 -2.93 5.23 -11.50
N CYS A 55 -2.86 6.56 -11.47
CA CYS A 55 -3.73 7.37 -10.62
C CYS A 55 -5.10 7.58 -11.27
N ILE A 56 -6.14 7.00 -10.67
CA ILE A 56 -7.54 7.23 -11.08
C ILE A 56 -8.02 8.61 -10.58
N SER A 57 -7.70 8.94 -9.34
CA SER A 57 -8.01 10.22 -8.68
C SER A 57 -6.79 10.74 -7.91
N TYR A 58 -6.82 12.03 -7.57
CA TYR A 58 -5.79 12.65 -6.72
C TYR A 58 -6.28 12.79 -5.29
N THR A 59 -5.36 12.69 -4.34
CA THR A 59 -5.67 12.92 -2.94
C THR A 59 -5.97 14.40 -2.75
N PRO A 60 -7.18 14.79 -2.29
CA PRO A 60 -7.57 16.19 -2.18
C PRO A 60 -6.85 16.92 -1.04
N ARG A 61 -6.24 16.16 -0.11
CA ARG A 61 -5.51 16.69 1.03
C ARG A 61 -4.05 16.90 0.66
N SER A 62 -3.56 18.13 0.82
CA SER A 62 -2.13 18.43 0.77
C SER A 62 -1.40 17.76 1.93
N ILE A 63 -0.33 17.04 1.62
CA ILE A 63 0.56 16.43 2.61
C ILE A 63 1.86 17.24 2.66
N PRO A 64 2.35 17.64 3.86
CA PRO A 64 3.61 18.36 3.99
C PRO A 64 4.78 17.59 3.38
N CYS A 65 5.64 18.26 2.61
CA CYS A 65 6.77 17.61 1.95
C CYS A 65 7.73 16.93 2.94
N SER A 66 7.82 17.42 4.17
CA SER A 66 8.67 16.86 5.24
C SER A 66 8.27 15.45 5.69
N LEU A 67 7.02 15.04 5.43
CA LEU A 67 6.51 13.69 5.74
C LEU A 67 6.71 12.70 4.58
N LEU A 68 7.14 13.19 3.41
CA LEU A 68 7.43 12.38 2.25
C LEU A 68 8.83 11.78 2.37
N GLU A 69 8.98 10.58 1.83
CA GLU A 69 10.25 9.85 1.78
C GLU A 69 10.77 9.77 0.35
N SER A 70 9.89 9.47 -0.60
CA SER A 70 10.21 9.37 -2.02
C SER A 70 8.95 9.55 -2.87
N TYR A 71 9.14 9.55 -4.19
CA TYR A 71 8.04 9.53 -5.14
C TYR A 71 8.46 8.80 -6.41
N PHE A 72 7.47 8.40 -7.19
CA PHE A 72 7.66 7.94 -8.56
C PHE A 72 6.54 8.48 -9.45
N GLU A 73 6.87 8.68 -10.72
CA GLU A 73 5.92 9.11 -11.73
C GLU A 73 5.21 7.86 -12.29
N THR A 74 3.91 7.98 -12.55
CA THR A 74 3.14 6.89 -13.16
C THR A 74 3.57 6.72 -14.63
N ASN A 75 3.36 5.53 -15.20
CA ASN A 75 3.64 5.28 -16.62
C ASN A 75 2.89 6.30 -17.51
N SER A 76 3.51 6.74 -18.60
CA SER A 76 2.90 7.58 -19.63
C SER A 76 1.68 6.95 -20.31
N GLU A 77 1.53 5.63 -20.23
CA GLU A 77 0.34 4.90 -20.71
C GLU A 77 -0.90 5.09 -19.83
N CYS A 78 -0.74 5.62 -18.62
CA CYS A 78 -1.87 5.96 -17.75
C CYS A 78 -2.70 7.08 -18.39
N SER A 79 -4.02 6.92 -18.42
CA SER A 79 -4.96 7.93 -18.96
C SER A 79 -4.81 9.30 -18.30
N LYS A 80 -4.29 9.35 -17.06
CA LYS A 80 -4.00 10.57 -16.32
C LYS A 80 -2.56 10.57 -15.84
N PRO A 81 -1.84 11.70 -16.01
CA PRO A 81 -0.49 11.82 -15.48
C PRO A 81 -0.55 11.87 -13.94
N GLY A 82 0.21 11.01 -13.27
CA GLY A 82 0.20 10.91 -11.82
C GLY A 82 1.61 10.93 -11.22
N VAL A 83 1.68 11.39 -9.98
CA VAL A 83 2.83 11.18 -9.11
C VAL A 83 2.34 10.42 -7.89
N ILE A 84 3.00 9.32 -7.57
CA ILE A 84 2.72 8.55 -6.37
C ILE A 84 3.80 8.87 -5.35
N PHE A 85 3.39 9.50 -4.25
CA PHE A 85 4.26 9.78 -3.13
C PHE A 85 4.25 8.62 -2.14
N LEU A 86 5.44 8.25 -1.65
CA LEU A 86 5.61 7.38 -0.51
C LEU A 86 5.93 8.23 0.72
N THR A 87 5.11 8.09 1.75
CA THR A 87 5.36 8.73 3.06
C THR A 87 6.32 7.90 3.90
N LYS A 88 7.00 8.54 4.86
CA LYS A 88 7.85 7.86 5.86
C LYS A 88 7.13 6.79 6.70
N LYS A 89 5.78 6.81 6.70
CA LYS A 89 4.93 5.80 7.34
C LYS A 89 4.55 4.66 6.39
N GLY A 90 5.17 4.56 5.21
CA GLY A 90 4.89 3.52 4.21
C GLY A 90 3.56 3.70 3.46
N ARG A 91 2.85 4.82 3.64
CA ARG A 91 1.59 5.09 2.91
C ARG A 91 1.88 5.68 1.54
N ARG A 92 1.13 5.23 0.54
CA ARG A 92 1.18 5.72 -0.84
C ARG A 92 -0.06 6.56 -1.15
N PHE A 93 0.11 7.62 -1.93
CA PHE A 93 -1.02 8.41 -2.41
C PHE A 93 -0.72 9.09 -3.74
N CYS A 94 -1.77 9.26 -4.55
CA CYS A 94 -1.72 9.92 -5.84
C CYS A 94 -1.83 11.44 -5.72
N ALA A 95 -1.01 12.15 -6.50
CA ALA A 95 -0.98 13.60 -6.58
C ALA A 95 -0.90 14.07 -8.04
N ASN A 96 -1.38 15.30 -8.30
CA ASN A 96 -1.38 15.90 -9.63
C ASN A 96 -0.01 16.53 -9.94
N PRO A 97 0.75 16.09 -10.97
CA PRO A 97 2.04 16.70 -11.33
C PRO A 97 1.95 18.17 -11.74
N SER A 98 0.78 18.66 -12.17
CA SER A 98 0.56 20.07 -12.51
C SER A 98 0.37 20.98 -11.29
N ASP A 99 0.19 20.41 -10.09
CA ASP A 99 0.04 21.18 -8.85
C ASP A 99 1.39 21.77 -8.42
N LYS A 100 1.42 23.08 -8.13
CA LYS A 100 2.62 23.80 -7.70
C LYS A 100 3.24 23.21 -6.43
N GLN A 101 2.42 22.80 -5.44
CA GLN A 101 2.90 22.21 -4.19
C GLN A 101 3.53 20.84 -4.45
N VAL A 102 2.94 20.04 -5.34
CA VAL A 102 3.49 18.75 -5.76
C VAL A 102 4.87 18.93 -6.41
N GLN A 103 5.00 19.90 -7.32
CA GLN A 103 6.28 20.20 -7.97
C GLN A 103 7.35 20.70 -6.99
N VAL A 104 6.96 21.44 -5.95
CA VAL A 104 7.87 21.84 -4.86
C VAL A 104 8.36 20.61 -4.11
N CYS A 105 7.46 19.72 -3.67
CA CYS A 105 7.84 18.51 -2.97
C CYS A 105 8.74 17.60 -3.82
N MET A 106 8.44 17.43 -5.12
CA MET A 106 9.27 16.65 -6.04
C MET A 106 10.69 17.21 -6.16
N ARG A 107 10.84 18.53 -6.21
CA ARG A 107 12.15 19.20 -6.27
C ARG A 107 12.93 19.01 -4.97
N MET A 108 12.29 19.15 -3.81
CA MET A 108 12.92 18.92 -2.51
C MET A 108 13.45 17.48 -2.41
N LEU A 109 12.63 16.48 -2.73
CA LEU A 109 13.03 15.07 -2.69
C LEU A 109 14.15 14.74 -3.69
N LYS A 110 14.15 15.35 -4.89
CA LYS A 110 15.25 15.24 -5.87
C LYS A 110 16.57 15.82 -5.33
N LEU A 111 16.52 16.91 -4.56
CA LEU A 111 17.71 17.49 -3.93
C LEU A 111 18.23 16.63 -2.80
N ASP A 112 17.36 16.17 -1.91
CA ASP A 112 17.72 15.28 -0.79
C ASP A 112 18.38 13.98 -1.30
N THR A 113 17.84 13.41 -2.37
CA THR A 113 18.42 12.22 -3.01
C THR A 113 19.81 12.49 -3.54
N ARG A 114 20.02 13.62 -4.24
CA ARG A 114 21.36 14.00 -4.76
C ARG A 114 22.38 14.21 -3.64
N ILE A 115 21.98 14.81 -2.53
CA ILE A 115 22.85 14.99 -1.35
C ILE A 115 23.21 13.62 -0.75
N LYS A 116 22.23 12.71 -0.62
CA LYS A 116 22.44 11.36 -0.12
C LYS A 116 23.42 10.58 -1.00
N THR A 117 23.27 10.65 -2.33
CA THR A 117 24.18 10.01 -3.29
C THR A 117 25.60 10.56 -3.18
N ARG A 118 25.79 11.88 -2.98
CA ARG A 118 27.13 12.48 -2.86
C ARG A 118 27.87 12.09 -1.57
N LYS A 119 27.14 11.69 -0.53
CA LYS A 119 27.73 11.29 0.76
C LYS A 119 28.12 9.80 0.80
N ASN A 120 27.64 9.01 -0.15
CA ASN A 120 27.95 7.58 -0.28
C ASN A 120 29.11 7.36 -1.25
#